data_AF-A0A1F8RAN9-F1
#
_entry.id   AF-A0A1F8RAN9-F1
#
_cell.length_a   1.000
_cell.length_b   1.000
_cell.length_c   1.000
_cell.angle_alpha   90.00
_cell.angle_beta   90.00
_cell.angle_gamma   90.00
#
_symmetry.space_group_name_H-M   'P 1'
#
loop_
_entity.id
_entity.type
_entity.pdbx_description
1 polymer ?
#
loop_
_entity_poly.entity_id
_entity_poly.type
_entity_poly.pdbx_seq_one_letter_code
_entity_poly.pdbx_strand_id
1 'polypeptide(L)' 'MADEHDPQRLDELHHRLEALQKKLDLVTHKETRAEIRYEIARIQWQLGLIGDEEFHQIEDFYESFTYEWC' A
#
# COMPACT_ATOMS: atom_id res chain seq x y z
N MET A 1 21.19 -18.09 6.42
CA MET A 1 20.88 -17.41 5.16
C MET A 1 19.42 -17.72 4.89
N ALA A 2 18.51 -16.87 5.39
CA ALA A 2 17.08 -17.08 5.18
C ALA A 2 16.76 -16.61 3.76
N ASP A 3 16.15 -17.49 2.97
CA ASP A 3 15.86 -17.34 1.56
C ASP A 3 15.35 -15.94 1.21
N GLU A 4 16.11 -15.27 0.35
CA GLU A 4 15.88 -13.91 -0.09
C GLU A 4 14.69 -13.80 -1.06
N HIS A 5 14.01 -14.89 -1.39
CA HIS A 5 12.85 -14.93 -2.30
C HIS A 5 11.90 -16.04 -1.83
N ASP A 6 11.11 -15.78 -0.79
CA ASP A 6 10.06 -16.71 -0.37
C ASP A 6 8.87 -16.54 -1.34
N PRO A 7 8.68 -17.46 -2.32
CA PRO A 7 7.68 -17.28 -3.37
C PRO A 7 6.26 -17.20 -2.79
N GLN A 8 6.04 -17.81 -1.63
CA GLN A 8 4.78 -17.76 -0.90
C GLN A 8 4.47 -16.34 -0.42
N ARG A 9 5.47 -15.63 0.10
CA ARG A 9 5.31 -14.25 0.56
C ARG A 9 5.01 -13.29 -0.60
N LEU A 10 5.63 -13.50 -1.76
CA LEU A 10 5.35 -12.70 -2.95
C LEU A 10 3.92 -12.93 -3.45
N ASP A 11 3.47 -14.19 -3.49
CA ASP A 11 2.10 -14.55 -3.87
C ASP A 11 1.07 -13.93 -2.91
N GLU A 12 1.32 -13.98 -1.60
CA GLU A 12 0.47 -13.34 -0.59
C GLU A 12 0.40 -11.81 -0.77
N LEU A 13 1.52 -11.16 -1.06
CA LEU A 13 1.56 -9.72 -1.33
C LEU A 13 0.77 -9.37 -2.61
N HIS A 14 0.92 -10.15 -3.67
CA HIS A 14 0.13 -9.97 -4.89
C HIS A 14 -1.37 -10.18 -4.66
N HIS A 15 -1.75 -11.21 -3.91
CA HIS A 15 -3.15 -11.48 -3.57
C HIS A 15 -3.75 -10.35 -2.74
N ARG A 16 -2.99 -9.86 -1.76
CA ARG A 16 -3.40 -8.72 -0.92
C ARG A 16 -3.51 -7.43 -1.72
N LEU A 17 -2.59 -7.19 -2.66
CA LEU A 17 -2.65 -6.05 -3.58
C LEU A 17 -3.95 -6.07 -4.39
N GLU A 18 -4.29 -7.21 -5.00
CA GLU A 18 -5.50 -7.35 -5.80
C GLU A 18 -6.77 -7.15 -4.95
N ALA A 19 -6.79 -7.73 -3.75
CA ALA A 19 -7.92 -7.55 -2.82
C ALA A 19 -8.11 -6.09 -2.40
N LEU A 20 -7.02 -5.36 -2.13
CA LEU A 20 -7.06 -3.95 -1.78
C LEU A 20 -7.48 -3.07 -2.97
N GLN A 21 -7.02 -3.37 -4.19
CA GLN A 21 -7.45 -2.67 -5.40
C GLN A 21 -8.95 -2.84 -5.65
N LYS A 22 -9.48 -4.06 -5.48
CA LYS A 22 -10.93 -4.30 -5.54
C LYS A 22 -11.68 -3.55 -4.45
N LYS A 23 -11.16 -3.55 -3.21
CA LYS A 23 -11.75 -2.81 -2.10
C LYS A 23 -11.76 -1.30 -2.36
N LEU A 24 -10.71 -0.76 -2.98
CA LEU A 24 -10.59 0.66 -3.32
C LEU A 24 -11.70 1.11 -4.28
N ASP A 25 -12.12 0.24 -5.20
CA ASP A 25 -13.20 0.51 -6.16
C ASP A 25 -14.58 0.58 -5.47
N LEU A 26 -14.76 -0.19 -4.39
CA LEU A 26 -16.02 -0.25 -3.64
C LEU A 26 -16.15 0.82 -2.55
N VAL A 27 -15.03 1.34 -2.03
CA VAL A 27 -15.02 2.26 -0.90
C VAL A 27 -15.26 3.71 -1.34
N THR A 28 -16.30 4.32 -0.77
CA THR A 28 -16.68 5.71 -1.02
C THR A 28 -16.21 6.67 0.08
N HIS A 29 -15.91 6.16 1.28
CA HIS A 29 -15.41 6.95 2.40
C HIS A 29 -13.98 7.41 2.14
N LYS A 30 -13.75 8.73 2.25
CA LYS A 30 -12.47 9.36 1.89
C LYS A 30 -11.30 8.87 2.76
N GLU A 31 -11.51 8.71 4.06
CA GLU A 31 -10.50 8.21 5.00
C GLU A 31 -10.10 6.77 4.69
N THR A 32 -11.09 5.86 4.61
CA THR A 32 -10.84 4.46 4.26
C THR A 32 -10.21 4.32 2.88
N ARG A 33 -10.56 5.20 1.94
CA ARG A 33 -9.94 5.24 0.61
C ARG A 33 -8.47 5.66 0.68
N ALA A 34 -8.12 6.61 1.54
CA ALA A 34 -6.73 7.02 1.77
C ALA A 34 -5.92 5.90 2.43
N GLU A 35 -6.48 5.24 3.46
CA GLU A 35 -5.87 4.08 4.13
C GLU A 35 -5.55 2.95 3.14
N ILE A 36 -6.52 2.61 2.28
CA ILE A 36 -6.33 1.57 1.27
C ILE A 36 -5.26 1.95 0.25
N ARG A 37 -5.22 3.22 -0.17
CA ARG A 37 -4.19 3.72 -1.10
C ARG A 37 -2.79 3.64 -0.49
N TYR A 38 -2.65 3.98 0.77
CA TYR A 38 -1.38 3.87 1.49
C TYR A 38 -0.93 2.40 1.60
N GLU A 39 -1.83 1.49 1.98
CA GLU A 39 -1.51 0.06 2.05
C GLU A 39 -1.17 -0.54 0.68
N ILE A 40 -1.81 -0.08 -0.41
CA ILE A 40 -1.44 -0.46 -1.78
C ILE A 40 -0.02 -0.01 -2.10
N ALA A 41 0.32 1.25 -1.83
CA ALA A 41 1.66 1.80 -2.08
C ALA A 41 2.73 1.05 -1.28
N ARG A 42 2.44 0.73 -0.01
CA ARG A 42 3.33 -0.06 0.84
C ARG A 42 3.61 -1.44 0.26
N ILE A 43 2.58 -2.14 -0.23
CA ILE A 43 2.76 -3.45 -0.86
C ILE A 43 3.52 -3.32 -2.18
N GLN A 44 3.25 -2.28 -2.98
CA GLN A 44 4.00 -2.02 -4.21
C GLN A 44 5.48 -1.77 -3.92
N TRP A 45 5.81 -1.05 -2.85
CA TRP A 45 7.19 -0.86 -2.40
C TRP A 45 7.83 -2.17 -1.94
N GLN A 46 7.11 -2.99 -1.15
CA GLN A 46 7.58 -4.32 -0.74
C GLN A 46 7.82 -5.29 -1.91
N LEU A 47 7.05 -5.13 -2.99
CA LEU A 47 7.21 -5.88 -4.24
C LEU A 47 8.27 -5.28 -5.17
N GLY A 48 8.88 -4.14 -4.82
CA GLY A 48 9.83 -3.44 -5.68
C GLY A 48 9.21 -2.82 -6.94
N LEU A 49 7.89 -2.61 -6.95
CA LEU A 49 7.15 -1.98 -8.06
C LEU A 49 7.28 -0.45 -8.07
N ILE A 50 7.53 0.15 -6.91
CA ILE A 50 7.82 1.57 -6.73
C ILE A 50 9.08 1.74 -5.87
N GLY A 51 9.83 2.81 -6.08
CA GLY A 51 11.03 3.11 -5.30
C GLY A 51 10.75 3.77 -3.94
N ASP A 52 11.76 3.84 -3.08
CA ASP A 52 11.67 4.51 -1.76
C ASP A 52 11.22 5.97 -1.87
N GLU A 53 11.71 6.72 -2.86
CA GLU A 53 11.34 8.13 -3.06
C GLU A 53 9.84 8.28 -3.39
N GLU A 54 9.30 7.42 -4.25
CA GLU A 54 7.88 7.40 -4.57
C GLU A 54 7.03 7.01 -3.36
N PHE A 55 7.50 6.04 -2.57
CA PHE A 55 6.82 5.63 -1.35
C PHE A 55 6.79 6.73 -0.29
N HIS A 56 7.91 7.42 -0.05
CA HIS A 56 7.98 8.54 0.91
C HIS A 56 7.04 9.68 0.53
N GLN A 57 6.93 10.02 -0.77
CA GLN A 57 5.96 11.05 -1.21
C GLN A 57 4.50 10.68 -0.86
N ILE A 58 4.16 9.39 -0.95
CA ILE A 58 2.83 8.88 -0.60
C ILE A 58 2.64 8.87 0.92
N GLU A 59 3.69 8.52 1.67
CA GLU A 59 3.71 8.55 3.14
C GLU A 59 3.51 9.99 3.66
N ASP A 60 4.29 10.97 3.19
CA ASP A 60 4.15 12.39 3.53
C ASP A 60 2.73 12.90 3.23
N PHE A 61 2.16 12.54 2.07
CA PHE A 61 0.78 12.91 1.72
C PHE A 61 -0.23 12.29 2.70
N TYR A 62 -0.05 11.02 3.05
CA TYR A 62 -0.95 10.31 3.95
C TYR A 62 -0.87 10.85 5.40
N GLU A 63 0.33 11.16 5.88
CA GLU A 63 0.53 11.79 7.18
C GLU A 63 -0.11 13.18 7.22
N SER A 64 0.10 14.02 6.19
CA SER A 64 -0.57 15.32 6.09
C SER A 64 -2.09 15.18 6.05
N PHE A 65 -2.60 14.21 5.29
CA PHE A 65 -4.04 13.95 5.20
C PHE A 65 -4.59 13.57 6.57
N THR A 66 -3.97 12.65 7.31
CA THR A 66 -4.47 12.18 8.62
C THR A 66 -4.35 13.24 9.72
N TYR A 67 -3.37 14.14 9.64
CA TYR A 67 -3.20 15.24 10.59
C TYR A 67 -4.28 16.32 10.47
N GLU A 68 -4.86 16.53 9.28
CA GLU A 68 -5.96 17.48 9.07
C GLU A 68 -7.31 17.02 9.67
N TRP A 69 -7.46 15.73 10.01
CA TRP A 69 -8.72 15.17 10.55
C TRP A 69 -8.63 14.77 12.04
N CYS A 70 -7.53 15.09 12.74
CA CYS A 70 -7.38 14.92 14.20
C CYS A 70 -7.67 16.20 14.99
#